data_AF-A0A9P8H407-F1
#
_entry.id   AF-A0A9P8H407-F1
#
_cell.length_a   1.000
_cell.length_b   1.000
_cell.length_c   1.000
_cell.angle_alpha   90.00
_cell.angle_beta   90.00
_cell.angle_gamma   90.00
#
_symmetry.space_group_name_H-M   'P 1'
#
loop_
_entity.id
_entity.type
_entity.pdbx_description
1 polymer ?
#
loop_
_entity_poly.entity_id
_entity_poly.type
_entity_poly.pdbx_seq_one_letter_code
_entity_poly.pdbx_strand_id
1 'polypeptide(L)'
;MDPIQINLSAPIYGSNGTGVVPNQVGESFEVPDSLLVALTSAFKRMLAQPGPHGATLRAMFGNHRYKFVGEMPVGYTHVRFTRDDGRRDIRVYGHSSGLCYNSAAQFLPHVVAMLVLSDRCYCNLCHE
;
A
#
# COMPACT_ATOMS: atom_id res chain seq x y z
N MET A 1 0.07 9.29 23.33
CA MET A 1 -0.24 7.92 22.85
C MET A 1 0.64 7.63 21.66
N ASP A 2 1.42 6.57 21.76
CA ASP A 2 2.25 6.08 20.65
C ASP A 2 1.37 5.46 19.56
N PRO A 3 1.78 5.56 18.28
CA PRO A 3 1.02 4.98 17.20
C PRO A 3 1.06 3.44 17.26
N ILE A 4 -0.08 2.81 16.96
CA ILE A 4 -0.15 1.37 16.73
C ILE A 4 0.65 1.07 15.46
N GLN A 5 1.62 0.17 15.58
CA GLN A 5 2.47 -0.22 14.46
C GLN A 5 1.82 -1.36 13.69
N ILE A 6 1.70 -1.18 12.37
CA ILE A 6 1.29 -2.21 11.42
C ILE A 6 2.55 -2.63 10.69
N ASN A 7 3.09 -3.79 11.07
CA ASN A 7 4.22 -4.38 10.34
C ASN A 7 3.70 -4.95 9.03
N LEU A 8 4.15 -4.42 7.90
CA LEU A 8 3.68 -4.78 6.55
C LEU A 8 4.38 -6.03 5.98
N SER A 9 5.54 -6.39 6.51
CA SER A 9 6.26 -7.62 6.14
C SER A 9 5.91 -8.80 7.05
N ALA A 10 4.82 -8.72 7.81
CA ALA A 10 4.41 -9.82 8.67
C ALA A 10 3.98 -11.02 7.81
N PRO A 11 4.45 -12.25 8.11
CA PRO A 11 4.20 -13.44 7.30
C PRO A 11 2.74 -13.90 7.30
N ILE A 12 1.90 -13.28 8.14
CA ILE A 12 0.45 -13.51 8.18
C ILE A 12 -0.27 -13.00 6.92
N TYR A 13 0.33 -12.05 6.19
CA TYR A 13 -0.20 -11.63 4.90
C TYR A 13 0.31 -12.64 3.87
N GLY A 14 -0.58 -13.47 3.35
CA GLY A 14 -0.24 -14.41 2.28
C GLY A 14 0.47 -13.70 1.12
N SER A 15 1.47 -14.37 0.52
CA SER A 15 2.22 -13.82 -0.60
C SER A 15 1.37 -13.87 -1.87
N ASN A 16 0.72 -12.75 -2.19
CA ASN A 16 0.01 -12.55 -3.46
C ASN A 16 0.91 -11.88 -4.52
N GLY A 17 2.16 -11.59 -4.15
CA GLY A 17 3.12 -10.88 -4.95
C GLY A 17 3.74 -11.75 -6.04
N THR A 18 3.90 -11.22 -7.25
CA THR A 18 4.49 -11.92 -8.40
C THR A 18 6.02 -11.95 -8.38
N GLY A 19 6.67 -11.20 -7.49
CA GLY A 19 8.13 -11.10 -7.43
C GLY A 19 8.74 -10.29 -8.56
N VAL A 20 7.92 -9.51 -9.29
CA VAL A 20 8.39 -8.68 -10.39
C VAL A 20 9.42 -7.65 -9.88
N VAL A 21 10.58 -7.67 -10.53
CA VAL A 21 11.64 -6.67 -10.36
C VAL A 21 11.50 -5.65 -11.49
N PRO A 22 11.19 -4.37 -11.18
CA PRO A 22 10.94 -3.38 -12.22
C PRO A 22 12.22 -3.04 -12.99
N ASN A 23 12.10 -2.81 -14.30
CA ASN A 23 13.19 -2.44 -15.19
C ASN A 23 12.72 -1.44 -16.27
N GLN A 24 11.92 -0.43 -15.88
CA GLN A 24 11.48 0.61 -16.82
C GLN A 24 12.34 1.87 -16.71
N VAL A 25 12.38 2.64 -17.80
CA VAL A 25 13.04 3.95 -17.85
C VAL A 25 12.39 4.90 -16.85
N GLY A 26 13.21 5.64 -16.11
CA GLY A 26 12.75 6.61 -15.10
C GLY A 26 12.45 6.00 -13.73
N GLU A 27 12.64 4.69 -13.57
CA GLU A 27 12.48 3.98 -12.30
C GLU A 27 13.82 3.80 -11.59
N SER A 28 13.77 3.93 -10.27
CA SER A 28 14.92 3.68 -9.39
C SER A 28 14.44 3.05 -8.09
N PHE A 29 15.18 2.08 -7.57
CA PHE A 29 14.91 1.55 -6.23
C PHE A 29 14.97 2.68 -5.21
N GLU A 30 14.01 2.65 -4.29
CA GLU A 30 13.90 3.63 -3.22
C GLU A 30 14.09 2.95 -1.86
N VAL A 31 14.51 3.73 -0.87
CA VAL A 31 14.56 3.27 0.51
C VAL A 31 13.13 2.98 1.02
N PRO A 32 12.89 1.84 1.69
CA PRO A 32 11.55 1.40 2.11
C PRO A 32 10.72 2.43 2.88
N ASP A 33 11.39 3.32 3.61
CA ASP A 33 10.74 4.33 4.46
C ASP A 33 9.82 5.27 3.69
N SER A 34 10.12 5.60 2.42
CA SER A 34 9.29 6.53 1.63
C SER A 34 7.87 6.00 1.44
N LEU A 35 7.74 4.71 1.10
CA LEU A 35 6.46 4.07 0.93
C LEU A 35 5.72 3.93 2.25
N LEU A 36 6.38 3.53 3.33
CA LEU A 36 5.75 3.34 4.64
C LEU A 36 5.15 4.66 5.17
N VAL A 37 5.86 5.78 4.98
CA VAL A 37 5.36 7.12 5.30
C VAL A 37 4.16 7.49 4.43
N ALA A 38 4.23 7.20 3.12
CA ALA A 38 3.14 7.46 2.19
C ALA A 38 1.88 6.63 2.50
N LEU A 39 2.03 5.34 2.81
CA LEU A 39 0.97 4.44 3.24
C LEU A 39 0.35 4.91 4.56
N THR A 40 1.17 5.28 5.54
CA THR A 40 0.70 5.83 6.82
C THR A 40 -0.16 7.07 6.60
N SER A 41 0.29 7.99 5.75
CA SER A 41 -0.44 9.21 5.41
C SER A 41 -1.74 8.93 4.65
N ALA A 42 -1.71 7.99 3.70
CA ALA A 42 -2.88 7.57 2.94
C ALA A 42 -3.93 6.88 3.82
N PHE A 43 -3.49 6.00 4.74
CA PHE A 43 -4.37 5.29 5.65
C PHE A 43 -5.06 6.22 6.63
N LYS A 44 -4.34 7.22 7.16
CA LYS A 44 -4.95 8.29 7.96
C LYS A 44 -6.05 9.03 7.18
N ARG A 45 -5.81 9.38 5.91
CA ARG A 45 -6.83 10.05 5.07
C ARG A 45 -8.04 9.16 4.81
N MET A 46 -7.79 7.88 4.52
CA MET A 46 -8.85 6.90 4.25
C MET A 46 -9.72 6.64 5.50
N LEU A 47 -9.11 6.53 6.68
CA LEU A 47 -9.83 6.46 7.96
C LEU A 47 -10.62 7.74 8.27
N ALA A 48 -10.13 8.91 7.86
CA ALA A 48 -10.81 10.19 8.07
C ALA A 48 -11.91 10.47 7.04
N GLN A 49 -12.06 9.64 6.01
CA GLN A 49 -13.00 9.89 4.93
C GLN A 49 -14.45 9.92 5.48
N PRO A 50 -15.26 10.92 5.11
CA PRO A 50 -16.67 10.95 5.47
C PRO A 50 -17.45 9.89 4.69
N GLY A 51 -18.59 9.47 5.24
CA GLY A 51 -19.48 8.50 4.62
C GLY A 51 -19.22 7.04 5.01
N PRO A 52 -19.93 6.09 4.36
CA PRO A 52 -19.98 4.69 4.78
C PRO A 52 -18.64 3.98 4.77
N HIS A 53 -17.79 4.22 3.77
CA HIS A 53 -16.50 3.54 3.64
C HIS A 53 -15.55 3.88 4.81
N GLY A 54 -15.38 5.17 5.11
CA GLY A 54 -14.56 5.60 6.25
C GLY A 54 -15.17 5.18 7.59
N ALA A 55 -16.50 5.15 7.71
CA ALA A 55 -17.18 4.64 8.92
C ALA A 55 -16.90 3.15 9.15
N THR A 56 -17.00 2.32 8.10
CA THR A 56 -16.66 0.89 8.16
C THR A 56 -15.21 0.68 8.57
N LEU A 57 -14.26 1.41 7.98
CA LEU A 57 -12.85 1.30 8.35
C LEU A 57 -12.59 1.73 9.80
N ARG A 58 -13.23 2.81 10.27
CA ARG A 58 -13.13 3.22 11.69
C ARG A 58 -13.77 2.21 12.63
N ALA A 59 -14.81 1.49 12.22
CA ALA A 59 -15.39 0.41 13.01
C ALA A 59 -14.45 -0.82 13.09
N MET A 60 -13.72 -1.12 12.01
CA MET A 60 -12.76 -2.23 11.97
C MET A 60 -11.47 -1.94 12.72
N PHE A 61 -10.89 -0.77 12.51
CA PHE A 61 -9.58 -0.43 13.06
C PHE A 61 -9.68 0.37 14.36
N GLY A 62 -10.70 1.23 14.50
CA GLY A 62 -10.82 2.20 15.59
C GLY A 62 -10.27 3.58 15.20
N ASN A 63 -10.30 4.50 16.16
CA ASN A 63 -9.79 5.88 16.00
C ASN A 63 -8.38 6.05 16.57
N HIS A 64 -7.48 5.12 16.27
CA HIS A 64 -6.09 5.17 16.72
C HIS A 64 -5.19 5.85 15.70
N ARG A 65 -4.00 6.27 16.17
CA ARG A 65 -2.91 6.65 15.28
C ARG A 65 -2.21 5.37 14.83
N TYR A 66 -2.07 5.17 13.53
CA TYR A 66 -1.35 4.04 12.96
C TYR A 66 -0.04 4.50 12.32
N LYS A 67 0.94 3.59 12.27
CA LYS A 67 2.18 3.74 11.50
C LYS A 67 2.50 2.42 10.83
N PHE A 68 2.71 2.44 9.51
CA PHE A 68 3.27 1.27 8.83
C PHE A 68 4.78 1.19 9.08
N VAL A 69 5.25 -0.03 9.36
CA VAL A 69 6.66 -0.36 9.63
C VAL A 69 7.03 -1.66 8.92
N GLY A 70 8.31 -2.02 8.93
CA GLY A 70 8.82 -3.26 8.33
C GLY A 70 9.22 -3.09 6.87
N GLU A 71 8.99 -4.11 6.06
CA GLU A 71 9.32 -4.13 4.63
C GLU A 71 8.08 -4.34 3.76
N MET A 72 8.27 -4.43 2.45
CA MET A 72 7.20 -4.80 1.52
C MET A 72 6.63 -6.19 1.87
N PRO A 73 5.32 -6.42 1.61
CA PRO A 73 4.79 -7.77 1.59
C PRO A 73 5.57 -8.62 0.59
N VAL A 74 5.73 -9.91 0.89
CA VAL A 74 6.49 -10.84 0.05
C VAL A 74 5.94 -10.82 -1.38
N GLY A 75 6.86 -10.72 -2.35
CA GLY A 75 6.56 -10.68 -3.77
C GLY A 75 6.12 -9.31 -4.31
N TYR A 76 6.05 -8.27 -3.47
CA TYR A 76 5.87 -6.89 -3.92
C TYR A 76 7.18 -6.11 -3.88
N THR A 77 7.35 -5.26 -4.89
CA THR A 77 8.50 -4.36 -5.02
C THR A 77 7.98 -2.95 -5.21
N HIS A 78 8.62 -1.95 -4.61
CA HIS A 78 8.32 -0.56 -4.93
C HIS A 78 9.54 0.13 -5.52
N VAL A 79 9.28 1.10 -6.40
CA VAL A 79 10.29 1.94 -7.02
C VAL A 79 9.81 3.38 -7.03
N ARG A 80 10.76 4.30 -7.01
CA ARG A 80 10.51 5.70 -7.33
C ARG A 80 10.48 5.85 -8.85
N PHE A 81 9.41 6.45 -9.35
CA PHE A 81 9.29 6.87 -10.75
C PHE A 81 9.44 8.39 -10.83
N THR A 82 10.40 8.86 -11.64
CA THR A 82 10.58 10.29 -11.91
C THR A 82 9.86 10.64 -13.21
N ARG A 83 8.84 11.49 -13.12
CA ARG A 83 8.11 12.00 -14.28
C ARG A 83 8.96 13.01 -15.06
N ASP A 84 8.58 13.25 -16.31
CA ASP A 84 9.23 14.25 -17.18
C ASP A 84 9.19 15.67 -16.61
N ASP A 85 8.19 15.98 -15.79
CA ASP A 85 8.05 17.27 -15.09
C ASP A 85 8.84 17.34 -13.76
N GLY A 86 9.66 16.33 -13.46
CA GLY A 86 10.47 16.24 -12.26
C GLY A 86 9.72 15.81 -10.99
N ARG A 87 8.39 15.61 -11.05
CA ARG A 87 7.64 15.05 -9.93
C ARG A 87 8.00 13.58 -9.73
N ARG A 88 7.89 13.14 -8.47
CA ARG A 88 8.23 11.79 -8.04
C ARG A 88 6.97 11.05 -7.61
N ASP A 89 6.78 9.87 -8.18
CA ASP A 89 5.77 8.92 -7.74
C ASP A 89 6.41 7.69 -7.11
N ILE A 90 5.62 6.96 -6.33
CA ILE A 90 5.95 5.63 -5.87
C ILE A 90 5.12 4.65 -6.68
N ARG A 91 5.79 3.78 -7.45
CA ARG A 91 5.15 2.66 -8.12
C ARG A 91 5.33 1.39 -7.31
N VAL A 92 4.28 0.58 -7.26
CA VAL A 92 4.30 -0.70 -6.53
C VAL A 92 3.91 -1.82 -7.50
N TYR A 93 4.84 -2.76 -7.66
CA TYR A 93 4.74 -3.97 -8.48
C TYR A 93 4.49 -5.18 -7.60
N GLY A 94 3.99 -6.25 -8.22
CA GLY A 94 3.73 -7.52 -7.53
C GLY A 94 2.28 -7.98 -7.62
N HIS A 95 1.34 -7.14 -8.07
CA HIS A 95 -0.06 -7.57 -8.17
C HIS A 95 -0.23 -8.73 -9.17
N SER A 96 -1.12 -9.68 -8.86
CA SER A 96 -1.35 -10.89 -9.66
C SER A 96 -1.89 -10.63 -11.06
N SER A 97 -2.53 -9.49 -11.29
CA SER A 97 -2.95 -9.05 -12.64
C SER A 97 -1.78 -8.68 -13.57
N GLY A 98 -0.55 -8.59 -13.03
CA GLY A 98 0.63 -8.13 -13.77
C GLY A 98 0.74 -6.60 -13.90
N LEU A 99 -0.28 -5.86 -13.47
CA LEU A 99 -0.29 -4.40 -13.44
C LEU A 99 0.38 -3.85 -12.17
N CYS A 100 0.69 -2.54 -12.17
CA CYS A 100 1.32 -1.85 -11.04
C CYS A 100 0.42 -0.75 -10.49
N TYR A 101 0.56 -0.47 -9.19
CA TYR A 101 -0.04 0.70 -8.57
C TYR A 101 0.86 1.91 -8.79
N ASN A 102 0.30 3.05 -9.20
CA ASN A 102 1.06 4.27 -9.48
C ASN A 102 1.21 5.19 -8.25
N SER A 103 0.73 4.76 -7.08
CA SER A 103 0.93 5.46 -5.81
C SER A 103 0.67 4.55 -4.62
N ALA A 104 1.22 4.92 -3.46
CA ALA A 104 0.88 4.28 -2.18
C ALA A 104 -0.64 4.32 -1.89
N ALA A 105 -1.33 5.40 -2.30
CA ALA A 105 -2.77 5.53 -2.10
C ALA A 105 -3.59 4.53 -2.94
N GLN A 106 -3.14 4.21 -4.16
CA GLN A 106 -3.76 3.18 -4.99
C GLN A 106 -3.48 1.77 -4.46
N PHE A 107 -2.31 1.55 -3.86
CA PHE A 107 -1.96 0.26 -3.25
C PHE A 107 -2.70 0.01 -1.93
N LEU A 108 -3.00 1.07 -1.17
CA LEU A 108 -3.54 0.96 0.18
C LEU A 108 -4.82 0.10 0.33
N PRO A 109 -5.84 0.15 -0.55
CA PRO A 109 -7.00 -0.72 -0.42
C PRO A 109 -6.63 -2.21 -0.49
N HIS A 110 -5.60 -2.55 -1.27
CA HIS A 110 -5.07 -3.91 -1.33
C HIS A 110 -4.35 -4.28 -0.03
N VAL A 111 -3.56 -3.35 0.53
CA VAL A 111 -2.96 -3.53 1.86
C VAL A 111 -4.04 -3.78 2.91
N VAL A 112 -5.11 -2.99 2.93
CA VAL A 112 -6.21 -3.21 3.89
C VAL A 112 -6.85 -4.57 3.72
N ALA A 113 -7.10 -5.02 2.48
CA ALA A 113 -7.63 -6.37 2.23
C ALA A 113 -6.71 -7.46 2.81
N MET A 114 -5.39 -7.31 2.67
CA MET A 114 -4.40 -8.19 3.31
C MET A 114 -4.47 -8.12 4.84
N LEU A 115 -4.60 -6.92 5.43
CA LEU A 115 -4.68 -6.75 6.89
C LEU A 115 -5.92 -7.41 7.50
N VAL A 116 -7.07 -7.34 6.82
CA VAL A 116 -8.33 -7.91 7.31
C VAL A 116 -8.54 -9.36 6.88
N LEU A 117 -7.57 -9.97 6.18
CA LEU A 117 -7.64 -11.32 5.63
C LEU A 117 -8.94 -11.55 4.82
N SER A 118 -9.29 -10.58 3.99
CA SER A 118 -10.53 -10.58 3.21
C SER A 118 -10.29 -11.04 1.78
N ASP A 119 -11.11 -11.97 1.30
CA ASP A 119 -11.16 -12.35 -0.12
C ASP A 119 -11.72 -11.24 -1.02
N ARG A 120 -12.37 -10.23 -0.43
CA ARG A 120 -12.83 -9.04 -1.12
C ARG A 120 -11.81 -7.92 -0.98
N CYS A 121 -11.21 -7.53 -2.11
CA CYS A 121 -10.29 -6.42 -2.21
C CYS A 121 -10.89 -5.31 -3.09
N TYR A 122 -10.91 -4.08 -2.56
CA TYR A 122 -11.46 -2.90 -3.23
C TYR A 122 -10.44 -2.08 -4.03
N CYS A 123 -9.24 -2.63 -4.27
CA CYS A 123 -8.26 -1.96 -5.12
C CYS A 123 -8.65 -2.10 -6.59
N ASN A 124 -8.29 -1.11 -7.41
CA ASN A 124 -8.64 -1.10 -8.83
C ASN A 124 -8.14 -2.35 -9.58
N LEU A 125 -6.98 -2.89 -9.20
CA LEU A 125 -6.38 -4.02 -9.92
C LEU A 125 -7.04 -5.39 -9.62
N CYS A 126 -7.81 -5.52 -8.54
CA CYS A 126 -8.57 -6.76 -8.24
C CYS A 126 -9.97 -6.76 -8.88
N HIS A 127 -10.40 -5.63 -9.41
CA HIS A 127 -11.72 -5.43 -10.01
C HIS A 127 -11.67 -5.32 -11.55
N GLU A 128 -10.50 -5.54 -12.14
CA GLU A 128 -10.29 -5.62 -13.59
C GLU A 128 -10.39 -7.05 -14.11
#